data_AF-A0A2K1NNY9-F1
#
_entry.id   AF-A0A2K1NNY9-F1
#
_cell.length_a   1.000
_cell.length_b   1.000
_cell.length_c   1.000
_cell.angle_alpha   90.00
_cell.angle_beta   90.00
_cell.angle_gamma   90.00
#
_symmetry.space_group_name_H-M   'P 1'
#
loop_
_entity.id
_entity.type
_entity.pdbx_description
1 polymer ?
#
loop_
_entity_poly.entity_id
_entity_poly.type
_entity_poly.pdbx_seq_one_letter_code
_entity_poly.pdbx_strand_id
1 'polypeptide(L)'
;MANDQKQKRGNSFNFIIITLIFFAGLAIFQFFMYRNLQPQFQVISRDITFTIYEDLSVDFATKVEILTENERDYETLVEGFNTPDEEKLSLFQQSLDNLKEQIPRDFVVLSYESTVNSNSPRIYVNETVKLEGLVYRNDRGNIEFSLSGQLLSAQNEEVTVSIHYPYGWEVLSVNPTPTYIDQNVIGYSYTGALGYPTIEFQSK
;
A
#
# COMPACT_ATOMS: atom_id res chain seq x y z
N MET A 1 23.43 39.85 5.06
CA MET A 1 22.29 39.29 5.80
C MET A 1 21.74 38.15 4.96
N ALA A 2 22.16 36.92 5.27
CA ALA A 2 21.75 35.72 4.55
C ALA A 2 20.46 35.18 5.18
N ASN A 3 19.45 34.96 4.34
CA ASN A 3 18.13 34.51 4.75
C ASN A 3 18.14 32.97 4.71
N ASP A 4 18.49 32.34 5.83
CA ASP A 4 18.35 30.90 6.03
C ASP A 4 16.87 30.54 6.16
N GLN A 5 16.20 30.32 5.03
CA GLN A 5 14.96 29.54 5.04
C GLN A 5 15.34 28.09 5.29
N LYS A 6 15.30 27.70 6.58
CA LYS A 6 15.20 26.31 7.01
C LYS A 6 14.03 25.67 6.27
N GLN A 7 14.35 24.94 5.21
CA GLN A 7 13.46 23.99 4.57
C GLN A 7 13.08 22.97 5.65
N LYS A 8 11.88 23.14 6.23
CA LYS A 8 11.28 22.10 7.06
C LYS A 8 11.16 20.87 6.15
N ARG A 9 12.06 19.89 6.34
CA ARG A 9 11.83 18.51 5.90
C ARG A 9 10.56 18.06 6.59
N GLY A 10 9.42 18.20 5.92
CA GLY A 10 8.25 17.46 6.29
C GLY A 10 8.63 15.99 6.14
N ASN A 11 8.61 15.23 7.23
CA ASN A 11 8.61 13.78 7.15
C ASN A 11 7.32 13.41 6.40
N SER A 12 7.41 13.18 5.09
CA SER A 12 6.32 12.58 4.33
C SER A 12 6.19 11.15 4.84
N PHE A 13 5.21 10.93 5.71
CA PHE A 13 4.79 9.61 6.13
C PHE A 13 4.26 8.91 4.89
N ASN A 14 5.10 8.06 4.30
CA ASN A 14 4.75 7.27 3.14
C ASN A 14 3.89 6.11 3.63
N PHE A 15 2.58 6.34 3.68
CA PHE A 15 1.55 5.39 4.08
C PHE A 15 1.79 4.01 3.50
N ILE A 16 2.19 3.89 2.23
CA ILE A 16 2.44 2.59 1.60
C ILE A 16 3.80 1.99 1.96
N ILE A 17 4.84 2.79 2.25
CA ILE A 17 6.06 2.26 2.89
C ILE A 17 5.71 1.71 4.28
N ILE A 18 4.75 2.36 4.95
CA ILE A 18 4.25 1.91 6.23
C ILE A 18 3.32 0.70 6.05
N THR A 19 2.51 0.62 4.99
CA THR A 19 1.74 -0.57 4.55
C THR A 19 2.69 -1.74 4.23
N LEU A 20 3.83 -1.47 3.60
CA LEU A 20 4.97 -2.37 3.36
C LEU A 20 5.55 -2.95 4.65
N ILE A 21 5.73 -2.09 5.66
CA ILE A 21 6.23 -2.44 7.00
C ILE A 21 5.13 -3.15 7.81
N PHE A 22 3.87 -2.85 7.51
CA PHE A 22 2.67 -3.47 8.06
C PHE A 22 2.56 -4.93 7.68
N PHE A 23 2.76 -5.17 6.38
CA PHE A 23 2.91 -6.44 5.71
C PHE A 23 4.28 -7.09 5.98
N ALA A 24 4.93 -6.80 7.12
CA ALA A 24 6.17 -7.45 7.57
C ALA A 24 6.17 -7.78 9.07
N GLY A 25 5.05 -7.61 9.77
CA GLY A 25 4.92 -7.94 11.19
C GLY A 25 5.14 -6.75 12.10
N LEU A 26 4.10 -5.97 12.34
CA LEU A 26 4.22 -4.77 13.18
C LEU A 26 4.21 -5.01 14.69
N ALA A 27 3.80 -6.19 15.15
CA ALA A 27 4.16 -6.61 16.51
C ALA A 27 5.69 -6.62 16.69
N ILE A 28 6.41 -6.98 15.62
CA ILE A 28 7.86 -7.02 15.57
C ILE A 28 8.46 -5.64 15.33
N PHE A 29 7.87 -4.76 14.51
CA PHE A 29 8.47 -3.44 14.30
C PHE A 29 8.54 -2.59 15.59
N GLN A 30 7.52 -2.62 16.45
CA GLN A 30 7.59 -1.93 17.76
C GLN A 30 8.56 -2.60 18.75
N PHE A 31 8.55 -3.94 18.82
CA PHE A 31 9.42 -4.70 19.73
C PHE A 31 10.91 -4.66 19.31
N PHE A 32 11.21 -4.72 18.01
CA PHE A 32 12.57 -4.76 17.47
C PHE A 32 13.18 -3.35 17.31
N MET A 33 12.38 -2.30 17.05
CA MET A 33 12.85 -0.90 17.16
C MET A 33 13.32 -0.59 18.59
N TYR A 34 12.58 -1.04 19.61
CA TYR A 34 12.96 -0.83 21.01
C TYR A 34 14.29 -1.52 21.39
N ARG A 35 14.71 -2.55 20.63
CA ARG A 35 15.93 -3.33 20.88
C ARG A 35 17.06 -3.12 19.85
N ASN A 36 16.95 -2.17 18.91
CA ASN A 36 17.90 -1.98 17.80
C ASN A 36 18.10 -3.23 16.91
N LEU A 37 17.05 -4.01 16.69
CA LEU A 37 17.11 -5.28 15.95
C LEU A 37 16.37 -5.21 14.61
N GLN A 38 16.45 -4.10 13.90
CA GLN A 38 15.75 -3.94 12.62
C GLN A 38 16.25 -4.99 11.61
N PRO A 39 15.38 -5.92 11.16
CA PRO A 39 15.80 -6.95 10.21
C PRO A 39 16.21 -6.30 8.89
N GLN A 40 17.32 -6.75 8.31
CA GLN A 40 17.76 -6.30 7.00
C GLN A 40 17.13 -7.19 5.92
N PHE A 41 16.38 -6.56 5.03
CA PHE A 41 15.71 -7.25 3.94
C PHE A 41 15.58 -6.35 2.71
N GLN A 42 15.39 -7.00 1.57
CA GLN A 42 15.11 -6.37 0.29
C GLN A 42 13.76 -6.88 -0.23
N VAL A 43 12.89 -5.97 -0.66
CA VAL A 43 11.72 -6.35 -1.47
C VAL A 43 12.17 -6.49 -2.92
N ILE A 44 12.00 -7.69 -3.47
CA ILE A 44 12.45 -8.05 -4.82
C ILE A 44 11.39 -7.64 -5.85
N SER A 45 10.15 -8.06 -5.64
CA SER A 45 9.03 -7.75 -6.51
C SER A 45 7.75 -7.54 -5.71
N ARG A 46 6.84 -6.75 -6.31
CA ARG A 46 5.48 -6.60 -5.81
C ARG A 46 4.46 -6.58 -6.92
N ASP A 47 3.43 -7.40 -6.76
CA ASP A 47 2.19 -7.28 -7.51
C ASP A 47 1.13 -6.66 -6.61
N ILE A 48 0.51 -5.59 -7.10
CA ILE A 48 -0.58 -4.88 -6.44
C ILE A 48 -1.84 -5.01 -7.28
N THR A 49 -2.93 -5.43 -6.65
CA THR A 49 -4.25 -5.45 -7.28
C THR A 49 -5.23 -4.65 -6.43
N PHE A 50 -5.87 -3.65 -7.05
CA PHE A 50 -7.03 -2.98 -6.50
C PHE A 50 -8.28 -3.46 -7.24
N THR A 51 -9.29 -3.91 -6.52
CA THR A 51 -10.61 -4.21 -7.06
C THR A 51 -11.62 -3.26 -6.46
N ILE A 52 -12.08 -2.30 -7.26
CA ILE A 52 -13.06 -1.28 -6.85
C ILE A 52 -14.46 -1.82 -7.10
N TYR A 53 -15.32 -1.76 -6.08
CA TYR A 53 -16.71 -2.17 -6.15
C TYR A 53 -17.66 -0.97 -6.32
N GLU A 54 -18.90 -1.25 -6.74
CA GLU A 54 -19.93 -0.21 -6.95
C GLU A 54 -20.32 0.53 -5.67
N ASP A 55 -20.16 -0.10 -4.51
CA ASP A 55 -20.37 0.50 -3.18
C ASP A 55 -19.19 1.36 -2.70
N LEU A 56 -18.17 1.56 -3.56
CA LEU A 56 -16.92 2.29 -3.30
C LEU A 56 -15.97 1.59 -2.32
N SER A 57 -16.27 0.36 -1.89
CA SER A 57 -15.29 -0.47 -1.20
C SER A 57 -14.22 -0.95 -2.18
N VAL A 58 -13.04 -1.26 -1.65
CA VAL A 58 -11.90 -1.73 -2.43
C VAL A 58 -11.29 -2.95 -1.77
N ASP A 59 -11.09 -4.01 -2.54
CA ASP A 59 -10.12 -5.05 -2.17
C ASP A 59 -8.74 -4.59 -2.64
N PHE A 60 -7.84 -4.40 -1.68
CA PHE A 60 -6.43 -4.10 -1.91
C PHE A 60 -5.62 -5.37 -1.61
N ALA A 61 -5.18 -6.04 -2.68
CA ALA A 61 -4.37 -7.24 -2.60
C ALA A 61 -2.92 -6.95 -2.96
N THR A 62 -1.99 -7.57 -2.24
CA THR A 62 -0.57 -7.50 -2.54
C THR A 62 0.06 -8.90 -2.54
N LYS A 63 1.02 -9.09 -3.44
CA LYS A 63 1.94 -10.23 -3.42
C LYS A 63 3.35 -9.69 -3.38
N VAL A 64 4.10 -10.07 -2.37
CA VAL A 64 5.44 -9.52 -2.13
C VAL A 64 6.44 -10.66 -2.04
N GLU A 65 7.56 -10.51 -2.73
CA GLU A 65 8.74 -11.33 -2.54
C GLU A 65 9.79 -10.56 -1.73
N ILE A 66 10.21 -11.13 -0.61
CA ILE A 66 11.20 -10.57 0.30
C ILE A 66 12.42 -11.48 0.32
N LEU A 67 13.60 -10.88 0.23
CA LEU A 67 14.89 -11.54 0.41
C LEU A 67 15.56 -11.00 1.68
N THR A 68 15.96 -11.89 2.58
CA THR A 68 16.68 -11.51 3.81
C THR A 68 18.19 -11.69 3.68
N GLU A 69 18.94 -10.91 4.44
CA GLU A 69 20.41 -10.98 4.43
C GLU A 69 20.97 -12.16 5.24
N ASN A 70 20.26 -12.56 6.30
CA ASN A 70 20.69 -13.62 7.21
C ASN A 70 19.50 -14.37 7.84
N GLU A 71 19.78 -15.52 8.44
CA GLU A 71 18.77 -16.41 9.02
C GLU A 71 18.01 -15.77 10.18
N ARG A 72 18.68 -14.95 10.99
CA ARG A 72 18.04 -14.26 12.12
C ARG A 72 16.98 -13.27 11.62
N ASP A 73 17.26 -12.54 10.55
CA ASP A 73 16.31 -11.61 9.95
C ASP A 73 15.15 -12.35 9.28
N TYR A 74 15.43 -13.52 8.69
CA TYR A 74 14.41 -14.44 8.17
C TYR A 74 13.46 -14.92 9.28
N GLU A 75 13.99 -15.50 10.36
CA GLU A 75 13.20 -15.98 11.49
C GLU A 75 12.36 -14.86 12.10
N THR A 76 12.96 -13.68 12.27
CA THR A 76 12.28 -12.48 12.78
C THR A 76 11.09 -12.12 11.90
N LEU A 77 11.27 -12.00 10.58
CA LEU A 77 10.17 -11.63 9.70
C LEU A 77 9.07 -12.70 9.69
N VAL A 78 9.44 -13.99 9.59
CA VAL A 78 8.47 -15.10 9.62
C VAL A 78 7.64 -15.12 10.91
N GLU A 79 8.26 -14.84 12.07
CA GLU A 79 7.53 -14.73 13.33
C GLU A 79 6.49 -13.59 13.29
N GLY A 80 6.85 -12.44 12.72
CA GLY A 80 5.96 -11.27 12.63
C GLY A 80 4.80 -11.49 11.67
N PHE A 81 5.02 -12.30 10.64
CA PHE A 81 3.97 -12.75 9.75
C PHE A 81 2.97 -13.70 10.40
N ASN A 82 3.36 -14.40 11.46
CA ASN A 82 2.49 -15.31 12.19
C ASN A 82 1.65 -14.62 13.29
N THR A 83 1.73 -13.28 13.42
CA THR A 83 0.84 -12.52 14.30
C THR A 83 -0.64 -12.76 13.93
N PRO A 84 -1.56 -12.87 14.91
CA PRO A 84 -2.98 -13.08 14.62
C PRO A 84 -3.59 -11.98 13.76
N ASP A 85 -4.54 -12.35 12.89
CA ASP A 85 -5.15 -11.41 11.93
C ASP A 85 -5.93 -10.28 12.61
N GLU A 86 -6.54 -10.52 13.78
CA GLU A 86 -7.21 -9.47 14.56
C GLU A 86 -6.26 -8.34 14.98
N GLU A 87 -5.03 -8.70 15.37
CA GLU A 87 -4.00 -7.74 15.76
C GLU A 87 -3.48 -6.99 14.53
N LYS A 88 -3.24 -7.70 13.42
CA LYS A 88 -2.85 -7.10 12.14
C LYS A 88 -3.90 -6.11 11.62
N LEU A 89 -5.18 -6.46 11.72
CA LEU A 89 -6.30 -5.59 11.35
C LEU A 89 -6.33 -4.33 12.20
N SER A 90 -6.22 -4.46 13.52
CA SER A 90 -6.23 -3.30 14.44
C SER A 90 -5.08 -2.35 14.16
N LEU A 91 -3.89 -2.90 13.95
CA LEU A 91 -2.74 -2.12 13.57
C LEU A 91 -3.00 -1.43 12.21
N PHE A 92 -3.55 -2.13 11.22
CA PHE A 92 -3.72 -1.57 9.86
C PHE A 92 -4.70 -0.39 9.89
N GLN A 93 -5.78 -0.50 10.68
CA GLN A 93 -6.67 0.62 10.95
C GLN A 93 -5.93 1.79 11.60
N GLN A 94 -5.06 1.55 12.60
CA GLN A 94 -4.25 2.61 13.21
C GLN A 94 -3.36 3.34 12.19
N SER A 95 -2.83 2.61 11.20
CA SER A 95 -2.07 3.20 10.10
C SER A 95 -2.90 4.13 9.21
N LEU A 96 -4.13 3.72 8.90
CA LEU A 96 -5.09 4.53 8.16
C LEU A 96 -5.54 5.75 8.97
N ASP A 97 -5.71 5.61 10.29
CA ASP A 97 -6.03 6.73 11.17
C ASP A 97 -4.91 7.78 11.18
N ASN A 98 -3.64 7.35 11.16
CA ASN A 98 -2.50 8.26 11.02
C ASN A 98 -2.44 8.92 9.63
N LEU A 99 -2.85 8.20 8.58
CA LEU A 99 -2.96 8.75 7.23
C LEU A 99 -4.01 9.86 7.17
N LYS A 100 -5.09 9.75 7.96
CA LYS A 100 -6.17 10.75 8.02
C LYS A 100 -5.67 12.15 8.39
N GLU A 101 -4.56 12.26 9.13
CA GLU A 101 -3.91 13.52 9.44
C GLU A 101 -3.35 14.25 8.20
N GLN A 102 -3.00 13.50 7.15
CA GLN A 102 -2.45 14.02 5.89
C GLN A 102 -3.51 14.11 4.79
N ILE A 103 -4.39 13.11 4.75
CA ILE A 103 -5.45 12.99 3.76
C ILE A 103 -6.75 12.87 4.55
N PRO A 104 -7.50 13.97 4.75
CA PRO A 104 -8.67 14.00 5.62
C PRO A 104 -9.84 13.26 4.99
N ARG A 105 -9.78 11.93 5.03
CA ARG A 105 -10.77 10.98 4.55
C ARG A 105 -11.05 9.94 5.64
N ASP A 106 -12.28 9.46 5.67
CA ASP A 106 -12.68 8.38 6.56
C ASP A 106 -12.31 7.06 5.90
N PHE A 107 -11.27 6.42 6.42
CA PHE A 107 -10.83 5.10 6.00
C PHE A 107 -11.32 4.06 7.00
N VAL A 108 -11.90 2.98 6.49
CA VAL A 108 -12.44 1.90 7.34
C VAL A 108 -11.98 0.56 6.80
N VAL A 109 -11.28 -0.21 7.63
CA VAL A 109 -10.91 -1.59 7.32
C VAL A 109 -12.07 -2.52 7.63
N LEU A 110 -12.51 -3.27 6.63
CA LEU A 110 -13.62 -4.22 6.75
C LEU A 110 -13.12 -5.65 7.01
N SER A 111 -12.03 -6.05 6.37
CA SER A 111 -11.39 -7.35 6.59
C SER A 111 -9.92 -7.32 6.21
N TYR A 112 -9.17 -8.29 6.72
CA TYR A 112 -7.76 -8.50 6.45
C TYR A 112 -7.49 -10.00 6.41
N GLU A 113 -6.79 -10.45 5.37
CA GLU A 113 -6.34 -11.83 5.21
C GLU A 113 -4.86 -11.82 4.79
N SER A 114 -4.07 -12.73 5.36
CA SER A 114 -2.64 -12.84 5.10
C SER A 114 -2.22 -14.30 5.02
N THR A 115 -1.49 -14.65 3.97
CA THR A 115 -0.89 -15.98 3.79
C THR A 115 0.59 -15.80 3.54
N VAL A 116 1.40 -16.51 4.32
CA VAL A 116 2.86 -16.46 4.20
C VAL A 116 3.41 -17.83 3.85
N ASN A 117 4.23 -17.87 2.80
CA ASN A 117 5.00 -19.03 2.41
C ASN A 117 6.47 -18.64 2.48
N SER A 118 7.25 -19.36 3.27
CA SER A 118 8.64 -18.99 3.56
C SER A 118 9.58 -20.15 3.27
N ASN A 119 10.69 -19.86 2.60
CA ASN A 119 11.78 -20.77 2.32
C ASN A 119 13.10 -19.99 2.30
N SER A 120 13.85 -20.04 3.40
CA SER A 120 15.05 -19.23 3.62
C SER A 120 15.99 -19.21 2.40
N PRO A 121 16.47 -18.03 1.95
CA PRO A 121 16.29 -16.69 2.54
C PRO A 121 15.08 -15.91 1.99
N ARG A 122 14.13 -16.59 1.33
CA ARG A 122 12.99 -15.95 0.65
C ARG A 122 11.70 -16.09 1.44
N ILE A 123 10.93 -15.02 1.49
CA ILE A 123 9.59 -14.98 2.07
C ILE A 123 8.62 -14.46 1.01
N TYR A 124 7.53 -15.18 0.81
CA TYR A 124 6.44 -14.81 -0.07
C TYR A 124 5.21 -14.51 0.76
N VAL A 125 4.66 -13.33 0.56
CA VAL A 125 3.53 -12.81 1.34
C VAL A 125 2.40 -12.49 0.38
N ASN A 126 1.22 -13.05 0.63
CA ASN A 126 -0.01 -12.72 -0.09
C ASN A 126 -1.01 -12.15 0.90
N GLU A 127 -1.41 -10.91 0.69
CA GLU A 127 -2.33 -10.22 1.58
C GLU A 127 -3.49 -9.62 0.81
N THR A 128 -4.63 -9.55 1.46
CA THR A 128 -5.83 -8.90 0.93
C THR A 128 -6.51 -8.15 2.06
N VAL A 129 -6.77 -6.86 1.83
CA VAL A 129 -7.48 -6.00 2.76
C VAL A 129 -8.69 -5.44 2.04
N LYS A 130 -9.87 -5.62 2.62
CA LYS A 130 -11.07 -4.92 2.14
C LYS A 130 -11.24 -3.65 2.94
N LEU A 131 -11.36 -2.50 2.27
CA LEU A 131 -11.48 -1.22 2.97
C LEU A 131 -12.25 -0.16 2.18
N GLU A 132 -12.74 0.85 2.90
CA GLU A 132 -13.41 2.04 2.36
C GLU A 132 -12.50 3.28 2.46
N GLY A 133 -12.77 4.30 1.63
CA GLY A 133 -12.10 5.60 1.69
C GLY A 133 -11.00 5.84 0.64
N LEU A 134 -10.53 4.80 -0.05
CA LEU A 134 -9.63 4.97 -1.23
C LEU A 134 -10.40 5.55 -2.42
N VAL A 135 -11.68 5.21 -2.50
CA VAL A 135 -12.61 5.66 -3.52
C VAL A 135 -13.69 6.50 -2.85
N TYR A 136 -13.96 7.68 -3.40
CA TYR A 136 -14.98 8.58 -2.87
C TYR A 136 -15.61 9.41 -3.98
N ARG A 137 -16.75 10.05 -3.70
CA ARG A 137 -17.34 11.03 -4.61
C ARG A 137 -16.72 12.41 -4.33
N ASN A 138 -16.10 13.01 -5.33
CA ASN A 138 -15.49 14.33 -5.21
C ASN A 138 -16.53 15.46 -5.36
N ASP A 139 -16.11 16.71 -5.16
CA ASP A 139 -17.00 17.89 -5.20
C ASP A 139 -17.72 18.11 -6.53
N ARG A 140 -17.20 17.52 -7.63
CA ARG A 140 -17.81 17.56 -8.96
C ARG A 140 -18.87 16.46 -9.16
N GLY A 141 -19.04 15.57 -8.18
CA GLY A 141 -19.93 14.40 -8.27
C GLY A 141 -19.30 13.19 -8.96
N ASN A 142 -18.05 13.29 -9.41
CA ASN A 142 -17.30 12.19 -10.02
C ASN A 142 -16.81 11.23 -8.93
N ILE A 143 -16.57 9.98 -9.30
CA ILE A 143 -15.93 9.01 -8.42
C ILE A 143 -14.42 9.14 -8.59
N GLU A 144 -13.68 9.27 -7.50
CA GLU A 144 -12.22 9.41 -7.52
C GLU A 144 -11.57 8.29 -6.72
N PHE A 145 -10.61 7.61 -7.35
CA PHE A 145 -9.64 6.73 -6.68
C PHE A 145 -8.32 7.49 -6.57
N SER A 146 -7.87 7.78 -5.35
CA SER A 146 -6.62 8.52 -5.16
C SER A 146 -6.02 8.34 -3.77
N LEU A 147 -4.72 8.61 -3.65
CA LEU A 147 -3.99 8.67 -2.38
C LEU A 147 -2.83 9.65 -2.54
N SER A 148 -3.20 10.92 -2.75
CA SER A 148 -2.27 11.99 -3.14
C SER A 148 -1.07 12.10 -2.20
N GLY A 149 0.12 12.16 -2.76
CA GLY A 149 1.38 12.27 -2.01
C GLY A 149 1.93 10.94 -1.48
N GLN A 150 1.28 9.82 -1.78
CA GLN A 150 1.74 8.49 -1.39
C GLN A 150 2.41 7.74 -2.56
N LEU A 151 3.30 6.81 -2.24
CA LEU A 151 4.09 6.04 -3.22
C LEU A 151 3.72 4.56 -3.19
N LEU A 152 3.43 3.92 -4.31
CA LEU A 152 3.14 2.48 -4.41
C LEU A 152 4.37 1.58 -4.27
N SER A 153 5.57 2.11 -4.52
CA SER A 153 6.82 1.35 -4.55
C SER A 153 8.03 2.19 -4.13
N ALA A 154 9.11 1.51 -3.71
CA ALA A 154 10.38 2.14 -3.36
C ALA A 154 11.33 2.31 -4.57
N GLN A 155 12.46 3.01 -4.40
CA GLN A 155 13.35 3.43 -5.49
C GLN A 155 14.04 2.29 -6.29
N ASN A 156 13.97 1.03 -5.85
CA ASN A 156 14.62 -0.11 -6.53
C ASN A 156 13.72 -1.37 -6.56
N GLU A 157 12.42 -1.16 -6.65
CA GLU A 157 11.42 -2.23 -6.63
C GLU A 157 10.79 -2.40 -8.00
N GLU A 158 10.68 -3.64 -8.48
CA GLU A 158 9.82 -3.97 -9.63
C GLU A 158 8.38 -4.08 -9.15
N VAL A 159 7.52 -3.20 -9.66
CA VAL A 159 6.11 -3.14 -9.27
C VAL A 159 5.20 -3.29 -10.48
N THR A 160 4.24 -4.20 -10.33
CA THR A 160 3.08 -4.29 -11.23
C THR A 160 1.85 -3.86 -10.45
N VAL A 161 1.03 -2.99 -11.03
CA VAL A 161 -0.21 -2.51 -10.41
C VAL A 161 -1.36 -2.73 -11.38
N SER A 162 -2.41 -3.39 -10.92
CA SER A 162 -3.66 -3.57 -11.67
C SER A 162 -4.82 -2.98 -10.89
N ILE A 163 -5.59 -2.10 -11.53
CA ILE A 163 -6.75 -1.45 -10.92
C ILE A 163 -7.98 -1.86 -11.72
N HIS A 164 -8.80 -2.73 -11.13
CA HIS A 164 -10.07 -3.16 -11.67
C HIS A 164 -11.17 -2.23 -11.16
N TYR A 165 -12.04 -1.77 -12.06
CA TYR A 165 -13.20 -0.95 -11.73
C TYR A 165 -14.49 -1.56 -12.32
N PRO A 166 -15.68 -1.14 -11.87
CA PRO A 166 -16.94 -1.66 -12.41
C PRO A 166 -17.10 -1.37 -13.91
N TYR A 167 -17.62 -2.35 -14.67
CA TYR A 167 -17.82 -2.23 -16.14
C TYR A 167 -18.73 -1.07 -16.57
N GLY A 168 -19.59 -0.59 -15.68
CA GLY A 168 -20.48 0.54 -15.93
C GLY A 168 -19.80 1.91 -15.85
N TRP A 169 -18.58 1.99 -15.32
CA TRP A 169 -17.89 3.26 -15.08
C TRP A 169 -17.03 3.66 -16.28
N GLU A 170 -17.04 4.96 -16.59
CA GLU A 170 -16.21 5.55 -17.63
C GLU A 170 -15.03 6.29 -17.01
N VAL A 171 -13.81 6.06 -17.51
CA VAL A 171 -12.60 6.76 -17.05
C VAL A 171 -12.60 8.17 -17.64
N LEU A 172 -12.67 9.18 -16.77
CA LEU A 172 -12.61 10.59 -17.13
C LEU A 172 -11.16 11.11 -17.17
N SER A 173 -10.34 10.70 -16.21
CA SER A 173 -8.94 11.10 -16.13
C SER A 173 -8.11 10.04 -15.38
N VAL A 174 -6.81 9.98 -15.71
CA VAL A 174 -5.85 9.08 -15.07
C VAL A 174 -4.50 9.79 -15.00
N ASN A 175 -3.88 9.78 -13.81
CA ASN A 175 -2.55 10.37 -13.59
C ASN A 175 -1.80 9.59 -12.48
N PRO A 176 -0.56 9.12 -12.68
CA PRO A 176 0.23 9.20 -13.90
C PRO A 176 -0.38 8.39 -15.06
N THR A 177 0.16 8.59 -16.27
CA THR A 177 -0.27 7.81 -17.44
C THR A 177 0.02 6.32 -17.20
N PRO A 178 -0.99 5.44 -17.37
CA PRO A 178 -0.80 4.01 -17.17
C PRO A 178 -0.02 3.38 -18.32
N THR A 179 0.52 2.18 -18.06
CA THR A 179 1.14 1.34 -19.09
C THR A 179 0.11 0.86 -20.10
N TYR A 180 -1.09 0.50 -19.62
CA TYR A 180 -2.22 0.14 -20.46
C TYR A 180 -3.55 0.44 -19.78
N ILE A 181 -4.59 0.60 -20.60
CA ILE A 181 -6.00 0.58 -20.19
C ILE A 181 -6.67 -0.43 -21.10
N ASP A 182 -7.24 -1.49 -20.54
CA ASP A 182 -7.99 -2.50 -21.27
C ASP A 182 -9.28 -2.83 -20.54
N GLN A 183 -10.41 -2.68 -21.24
CA GLN A 183 -11.76 -2.86 -20.70
C GLN A 183 -12.00 -2.07 -19.40
N ASN A 184 -12.06 -2.76 -18.26
CA ASN A 184 -12.29 -2.22 -16.93
C ASN A 184 -11.04 -2.34 -16.03
N VAL A 185 -9.85 -2.37 -16.64
CA VAL A 185 -8.56 -2.52 -15.97
C VAL A 185 -7.60 -1.42 -16.41
N ILE A 186 -6.98 -0.76 -15.42
CA ILE A 186 -5.86 0.17 -15.62
C ILE A 186 -4.61 -0.47 -15.03
N GLY A 187 -3.57 -0.62 -15.87
CA GLY A 187 -2.35 -1.31 -15.51
C GLY A 187 -1.11 -0.41 -15.51
N TYR A 188 -0.25 -0.60 -14.51
CA TYR A 188 1.09 0.01 -14.44
C TYR A 188 2.14 -1.10 -14.30
N SER A 189 3.24 -0.96 -15.01
CA SER A 189 4.46 -1.73 -14.81
C SER A 189 5.62 -0.76 -14.77
N TYR A 190 6.35 -0.75 -13.66
CA TYR A 190 7.38 0.25 -13.40
C TYR A 190 8.50 -0.33 -12.52
N THR A 191 9.70 0.20 -12.69
CA THR A 191 10.84 -0.07 -11.79
C THR A 191 11.24 1.23 -11.12
N GLY A 192 11.22 1.24 -9.79
CA GLY A 192 11.52 2.42 -8.97
C GLY A 192 10.27 3.01 -8.32
N ALA A 193 10.38 4.25 -7.83
CA ALA A 193 9.31 4.88 -7.07
C ALA A 193 8.13 5.31 -7.97
N LEU A 194 6.97 4.66 -7.79
CA LEU A 194 5.72 4.99 -8.46
C LEU A 194 4.81 5.74 -7.49
N GLY A 195 4.28 6.90 -7.89
CA GLY A 195 3.24 7.60 -7.12
C GLY A 195 1.90 6.88 -7.20
N TYR A 196 1.09 6.97 -6.15
CA TYR A 196 -0.27 6.47 -6.19
C TYR A 196 -1.08 7.20 -7.26
N PRO A 197 -1.81 6.50 -8.14
CA PRO A 197 -2.52 7.15 -9.21
C PRO A 197 -3.79 7.85 -8.70
N THR A 198 -4.11 8.97 -9.31
CA THR A 198 -5.40 9.62 -9.24
C THR A 198 -6.18 9.23 -10.49
N ILE A 199 -7.35 8.63 -10.29
CA ILE A 199 -8.22 8.19 -11.38
C ILE A 199 -9.62 8.73 -11.09
N GLU A 200 -10.19 9.45 -12.05
CA GLU A 200 -11.57 9.89 -11.98
C GLU A 200 -12.44 9.06 -12.90
N PHE A 201 -13.61 8.69 -12.40
CA PHE A 201 -14.62 7.92 -13.10
C PHE A 201 -15.96 8.65 -13.09
N GLN A 202 -16.76 8.38 -14.10
CA GLN A 202 -18.19 8.67 -14.13
C GLN A 202 -18.96 7.36 -13.97
N SER A 203 -19.81 7.27 -12.94
CA SER A 203 -20.81 6.19 -12.87
C SER A 203 -21.97 6.51 -13.80
N LYS A 204 -22.40 5.52 -14.59
CA LYS A 204 -23.65 5.60 -15.37
C LYS A 204 -24.88 5.65 -14.49
#